data_AF-A0A7C5SYX8-F1
#
_entry.id   AF-A0A7C5SYX8-F1
#
_cell.length_a   1.000
_cell.length_b   1.000
_cell.length_c   1.000
_cell.angle_alpha   90.00
_cell.angle_beta   90.00
_cell.angle_gamma   90.00
#
_symmetry.space_group_name_H-M   'P 1'
#
loop_
_entity.id
_entity.type
_entity.pdbx_description
1 polymer ?
#
loop_
_entity_poly.entity_id
_entity_poly.type
_entity_poly.pdbx_seq_one_letter_code
_entity_poly.pdbx_strand_id
1 'polypeptide(L)'
;MEVRVAEAGKGSVEVIKSDGSVEKFLMEKIEKSLEKTLVELSVVTAQPISVDIHPVVERICKEVFERAKRNGGRIFSKEISDIIERALIELSIEKPLYEEVAKAYALKRIYKEAGFFNKLLDRKDLKLTFNSIKLLEKRYLLKNPETLKLIETPQMLFRRVAKHLASIEKLYGASDDEVAKVENEFYRVLSELKFIPNSPTLMNAGTKVGILSACFVLPVRDAMTTPDGEGIMDSLRAMALIQKSGGGTGWDFSELRPEGDVVASTAGVASGPLSFMRMFDVATDVIKQGGRRRGANMGVLHVWHADIEKFVKAKSGKLKDVVLQNFNISVGVYDRFLRAVEKGEKWPLINPRKTLLNKDLGYDSRFYGIVRARHSIEEDWVQEEILKELEEEGGTILLSETKILTFDEALAIAENEGAIAKEIEAKKLFNEIAYSAWDSGDPGLLFIDTINRRHSVWYLGKINATNPCGEVPALYWESCNLGSINLEKFVKEENGKTTIDWVGLAETVKLAIRFLDNVIDANKYPDSKIEEAT
;
A
#
# COMPACT_ATOMS: atom_id res chain seq x y z
N MET A 1 -43.38 -31.30 9.21
CA MET A 1 -43.38 -32.77 9.04
C MET A 1 -41.99 -33.22 8.58
N GLU A 2 -40.98 -33.08 9.41
CA GLU A 2 -40.59 -34.06 10.46
C GLU A 2 -39.94 -35.36 9.96
N VAL A 3 -39.85 -35.60 8.65
CA VAL A 3 -39.40 -36.92 8.14
C VAL A 3 -38.05 -36.90 7.39
N ARG A 4 -37.43 -35.75 7.07
CA ARG A 4 -36.18 -35.73 6.27
C ARG A 4 -34.88 -35.31 6.97
N VAL A 5 -34.94 -34.89 8.24
CA VAL A 5 -33.72 -34.63 9.04
C VAL A 5 -33.54 -35.65 10.18
N ALA A 6 -34.60 -36.42 10.51
CA ALA A 6 -34.55 -37.43 11.57
C ALA A 6 -33.69 -38.68 11.23
N GLU A 7 -33.32 -38.88 9.95
CA GLU A 7 -32.55 -40.07 9.52
C GLU A 7 -31.10 -39.77 9.13
N ALA A 8 -30.65 -38.50 9.21
CA ALA A 8 -29.25 -38.13 8.97
C ALA A 8 -28.39 -38.27 10.24
N GLY A 9 -28.23 -39.51 10.73
CA GLY A 9 -27.12 -39.90 11.60
C GLY A 9 -27.32 -39.71 13.10
N LYS A 10 -27.66 -40.82 13.78
CA LYS A 10 -27.49 -41.06 15.24
C LYS A 10 -26.01 -41.08 15.69
N GLY A 11 -25.17 -40.19 15.16
CA GLY A 11 -23.85 -39.91 15.69
C GLY A 11 -23.92 -38.57 16.43
N SER A 12 -23.78 -38.58 17.75
CA SER A 12 -23.75 -37.32 18.53
C SER A 12 -22.54 -36.51 18.10
N VAL A 13 -22.74 -35.44 17.33
CA VAL A 13 -21.67 -34.50 16.98
C VAL A 13 -21.21 -33.80 18.25
N GLU A 14 -19.91 -33.86 18.50
CA GLU A 14 -19.25 -33.19 19.61
C GLU A 14 -18.73 -31.82 19.15
N VAL A 15 -19.11 -30.77 19.86
CA VAL A 15 -18.65 -29.40 19.63
C VAL A 15 -17.55 -29.06 20.61
N ILE A 16 -16.36 -28.77 20.08
CA ILE A 16 -15.20 -28.32 20.87
C ILE A 16 -15.26 -26.79 20.99
N LYS A 17 -15.38 -26.29 22.21
CA LYS A 17 -15.39 -24.85 22.52
C LYS A 17 -13.99 -24.26 22.51
N SER A 18 -13.92 -22.93 22.49
CA SER A 18 -12.66 -22.18 22.54
C SER A 18 -11.85 -22.39 23.81
N ASP A 19 -12.48 -22.81 24.91
CA ASP A 19 -11.82 -23.16 26.18
C ASP A 19 -11.44 -24.65 26.27
N GLY A 20 -11.63 -25.41 25.19
CA GLY A 20 -11.37 -26.85 25.13
C GLY A 20 -12.49 -27.73 25.67
N SER A 21 -13.55 -27.15 26.25
CA SER A 21 -14.70 -27.93 26.71
C SER A 21 -15.46 -28.56 25.54
N VAL A 22 -16.07 -29.73 25.78
CA VAL A 22 -16.81 -30.49 24.77
C VAL A 22 -18.28 -30.55 25.16
N GLU A 23 -19.16 -30.24 24.22
CA GLU A 23 -20.60 -30.37 24.39
C GLU A 23 -21.25 -31.06 23.19
N LYS A 24 -22.49 -31.53 23.35
CA LYS A 24 -23.26 -32.04 22.23
C LYS A 24 -23.76 -30.90 21.35
N PHE A 25 -23.72 -31.10 20.03
CA PHE A 25 -24.36 -30.20 19.08
C PHE A 25 -25.89 -30.21 19.29
N LEU A 26 -26.48 -29.02 19.37
CA LEU A 26 -27.92 -28.82 19.56
C LEU A 26 -28.41 -27.76 18.56
N MET A 27 -29.35 -28.14 17.70
CA MET A 27 -29.97 -27.26 16.70
C MET A 27 -30.60 -26.02 17.34
N GLU A 28 -31.32 -26.20 18.46
CA GLU A 28 -31.95 -25.11 19.20
C GLU A 28 -30.98 -24.00 19.62
N LYS A 29 -29.70 -24.30 19.82
CA LYS A 29 -28.69 -23.28 20.17
C LYS A 29 -28.42 -22.34 19.00
N ILE A 30 -28.47 -22.85 17.77
CA ILE A 30 -28.33 -22.03 16.56
C ILE A 30 -29.56 -21.16 16.38
N GLU A 31 -30.76 -21.74 16.47
CA GLU A 31 -32.03 -21.03 16.38
C GLU A 31 -32.09 -19.87 17.39
N LYS A 32 -31.91 -20.18 18.68
CA LYS A 32 -31.87 -19.17 19.75
C LYS A 32 -30.80 -18.10 19.51
N SER A 33 -29.67 -18.46 18.91
CA SER A 33 -28.62 -17.49 18.59
C SER A 33 -29.02 -16.56 17.44
N LEU A 34 -29.67 -17.07 16.41
CA LEU A 34 -30.15 -16.28 15.27
C LEU A 34 -31.33 -15.39 15.67
N GLU A 35 -32.29 -15.93 16.43
CA GLU A 35 -33.42 -15.17 17.00
C GLU A 35 -32.94 -13.98 17.85
N LYS A 36 -31.98 -14.22 18.75
CA LYS A 36 -31.37 -13.14 19.55
C LYS A 36 -30.69 -12.08 18.68
N THR A 37 -30.11 -12.47 17.55
CA THR A 37 -29.51 -11.51 16.60
C THR A 37 -30.59 -10.71 15.91
N LEU A 38 -31.70 -11.32 15.49
CA LEU A 38 -32.82 -10.62 14.86
C LEU A 38 -33.51 -9.61 15.80
N VAL A 39 -33.72 -10.00 17.05
CA VAL A 39 -34.32 -9.13 18.08
C VAL A 39 -33.42 -7.92 18.30
N GLU A 40 -32.12 -8.14 18.53
CA GLU A 40 -31.19 -7.05 18.74
C GLU A 40 -31.06 -6.16 17.51
N LEU A 41 -30.97 -6.74 16.31
CA LEU A 41 -30.92 -5.98 15.07
C LEU A 41 -32.17 -5.10 14.91
N SER A 42 -33.36 -5.61 15.24
CA SER A 42 -34.60 -4.83 15.21
C SER A 42 -34.59 -3.65 16.19
N VAL A 43 -34.07 -3.86 17.40
CA VAL A 43 -33.91 -2.81 18.42
C VAL A 43 -32.91 -1.76 17.94
N VAL A 44 -31.76 -2.21 17.45
CA VAL A 44 -30.67 -1.33 17.02
C VAL A 44 -31.08 -0.55 15.78
N THR A 45 -31.80 -1.10 14.81
CA THR A 45 -32.26 -0.33 13.63
C THR A 45 -33.54 0.48 13.89
N ALA A 46 -34.23 0.23 15.01
CA ALA A 46 -35.58 0.73 15.28
C ALA A 46 -36.59 0.37 14.16
N GLN A 47 -36.40 -0.79 13.54
CA GLN A 47 -37.30 -1.34 12.51
C GLN A 47 -37.50 -2.83 12.76
N PRO A 48 -38.72 -3.37 12.57
CA PRO A 48 -38.95 -4.80 12.71
C PRO A 48 -38.22 -5.57 11.61
N ILE A 49 -37.25 -6.39 12.00
CA ILE A 49 -36.47 -7.24 11.08
C ILE A 49 -36.86 -8.69 11.31
N SER A 50 -37.41 -9.31 10.27
CA SER A 50 -37.83 -10.70 10.28
C SER A 50 -37.38 -11.39 9.00
N VAL A 51 -36.69 -12.51 9.16
CA VAL A 51 -36.36 -13.44 8.08
C VAL A 51 -36.69 -14.84 8.54
N ASP A 52 -37.05 -15.70 7.59
CA ASP A 52 -37.20 -17.13 7.89
C ASP A 52 -35.82 -17.74 8.13
N ILE A 53 -35.58 -18.20 9.36
CA ILE A 53 -34.31 -18.82 9.76
C ILE A 53 -34.29 -20.32 9.48
N HIS A 54 -35.43 -20.96 9.19
CA HIS A 54 -35.48 -22.42 9.00
C HIS A 54 -34.59 -22.89 7.83
N PRO A 55 -34.61 -22.25 6.64
CA PRO A 55 -33.71 -22.63 5.55
C PRO A 55 -32.23 -22.47 5.91
N VAL A 56 -31.92 -21.44 6.71
CA VAL A 56 -30.56 -21.18 7.20
C VAL A 56 -30.12 -22.32 8.12
N VAL A 57 -30.95 -22.66 9.12
CA VAL A 57 -30.68 -23.68 10.13
C VAL A 57 -30.54 -25.06 9.49
N GLU A 58 -31.42 -25.43 8.56
CA GLU A 58 -31.34 -26.70 7.84
C GLU A 58 -30.01 -26.83 7.09
N ARG A 59 -29.60 -25.78 6.37
CA ARG A 59 -28.33 -25.74 5.64
C ARG A 59 -27.13 -25.83 6.58
N ILE A 60 -27.14 -25.09 7.69
CA ILE A 60 -26.08 -25.13 8.69
C ILE A 60 -25.96 -26.54 9.27
N CYS A 61 -27.08 -27.14 9.69
CA CYS A 61 -27.10 -28.49 10.26
C CYS A 61 -26.48 -29.49 9.28
N LYS A 62 -26.92 -29.48 8.01
CA LYS A 62 -26.37 -30.37 6.98
C LYS A 62 -24.85 -30.23 6.86
N GLU A 63 -24.32 -29.01 6.75
CA GLU A 63 -22.88 -28.80 6.62
C GLU A 63 -22.11 -29.18 7.89
N VAL A 64 -22.64 -28.88 9.08
CA VAL A 64 -22.04 -29.30 10.36
C VAL A 64 -21.93 -30.82 10.43
N PHE A 65 -22.99 -31.56 10.11
CA PHE A 65 -22.97 -33.02 10.11
C PHE A 65 -21.97 -33.59 9.09
N GLU A 66 -21.92 -33.04 7.88
CA GLU A 66 -20.97 -33.46 6.84
C GLU A 66 -19.51 -33.25 7.25
N ARG A 67 -19.18 -32.08 7.82
CA ARG A 67 -17.82 -31.78 8.30
C ARG A 67 -17.45 -32.60 9.53
N ALA A 68 -18.34 -32.70 10.51
CA ALA A 68 -18.12 -33.51 11.70
C ALA A 68 -17.86 -34.98 11.32
N LYS A 69 -18.60 -35.53 10.35
CA LYS A 69 -18.37 -36.90 9.84
C LYS A 69 -16.96 -37.08 9.28
N ARG A 70 -16.40 -36.08 8.59
CA ARG A 70 -15.01 -36.11 8.08
C ARG A 70 -13.97 -36.01 9.21
N ASN A 71 -14.32 -35.38 10.33
CA ASN A 71 -13.43 -35.11 11.46
C ASN A 71 -13.72 -36.01 12.67
N GLY A 72 -14.11 -37.27 12.45
CA GLY A 72 -14.30 -38.24 13.54
C GLY A 72 -15.45 -37.92 14.50
N GLY A 73 -16.48 -37.20 14.02
CA GLY A 73 -17.66 -36.80 14.81
C GLY A 73 -17.50 -35.48 15.57
N ARG A 74 -16.41 -34.74 15.35
CA ARG A 74 -16.08 -33.51 16.09
C ARG A 74 -16.05 -32.28 15.20
N ILE A 75 -16.39 -31.13 15.76
CA ILE A 75 -16.29 -29.83 15.07
C ILE A 75 -15.98 -28.72 16.08
N PHE A 76 -15.19 -27.71 15.69
CA PHE A 76 -14.93 -26.57 16.57
C PHE A 76 -16.08 -25.56 16.53
N SER A 77 -16.36 -24.91 17.66
CA SER A 77 -17.43 -23.89 17.73
C SER A 77 -17.21 -22.72 16.78
N LYS A 78 -15.94 -22.38 16.51
CA LYS A 78 -15.56 -21.33 15.55
C LYS A 78 -15.94 -21.72 14.11
N GLU A 79 -15.77 -22.99 13.74
CA GLU A 79 -16.17 -23.48 12.42
C GLU A 79 -17.68 -23.41 12.24
N ILE A 80 -18.46 -23.73 13.28
CA ILE A 80 -19.92 -23.57 13.25
C ILE A 80 -20.30 -22.12 12.98
N SER A 81 -19.66 -21.16 13.65
CA SER A 81 -19.94 -19.74 13.41
C SER A 81 -19.57 -19.30 11.98
N ASP A 82 -18.48 -19.81 11.42
CA ASP A 82 -18.09 -19.53 10.02
C ASP A 82 -19.06 -20.19 9.01
N ILE A 83 -19.67 -21.34 9.36
CA ILE A 83 -20.75 -21.97 8.58
C ILE A 83 -22.02 -21.11 8.64
N ILE A 84 -22.40 -20.63 9.83
CA ILE A 84 -23.57 -19.74 10.00
C ILE A 84 -23.43 -18.48 9.15
N GLU A 85 -22.29 -17.79 9.27
CA GLU A 85 -22.01 -16.57 8.51
C GLU A 85 -22.07 -16.81 7.00
N ARG A 86 -21.46 -17.89 6.52
CA ARG A 86 -21.49 -18.24 5.09
C ARG A 86 -22.90 -18.58 4.60
N ALA A 87 -23.65 -19.36 5.35
CA ALA A 87 -25.01 -19.74 4.98
C ALA A 87 -25.93 -18.50 4.84
N LEU A 88 -25.78 -17.52 5.74
CA LEU A 88 -26.49 -16.24 5.66
C LEU A 88 -26.08 -15.43 4.42
N ILE A 89 -24.78 -15.34 4.11
CA ILE A 89 -24.29 -14.61 2.92
C ILE A 89 -24.70 -15.31 1.62
N GLU A 90 -24.72 -16.64 1.56
CA GLU A 90 -25.18 -17.34 0.37
C GLU A 90 -26.68 -17.09 0.11
N LEU A 91 -27.48 -16.97 1.17
CA LEU A 91 -28.91 -16.65 1.08
C LEU A 91 -29.17 -15.15 0.84
N SER A 92 -28.18 -14.28 1.07
CA SER A 92 -28.36 -12.84 0.82
C SER A 92 -28.53 -12.50 -0.66
N ILE A 93 -28.10 -13.40 -1.55
CA ILE A 93 -28.34 -13.34 -2.99
C ILE A 93 -29.86 -13.31 -3.29
N GLU A 94 -30.65 -14.07 -2.55
CA GLU A 94 -32.11 -14.12 -2.72
C GLU A 94 -32.82 -13.02 -1.93
N LYS A 95 -32.36 -12.76 -0.70
CA LYS A 95 -32.93 -11.73 0.18
C LYS A 95 -31.80 -10.95 0.88
N PRO A 96 -31.52 -9.70 0.47
CA PRO A 96 -30.43 -8.90 1.04
C PRO A 96 -30.45 -8.76 2.57
N LEU A 97 -31.63 -8.88 3.20
CA LEU A 97 -31.79 -8.83 4.65
C LEU A 97 -30.96 -9.89 5.39
N TYR A 98 -30.65 -11.04 4.77
CA TYR A 98 -29.74 -12.03 5.39
C TYR A 98 -28.32 -11.51 5.57
N GLU A 99 -27.84 -10.58 4.73
CA GLU A 99 -26.54 -9.93 4.95
C GLU A 99 -26.54 -9.07 6.22
N GLU A 100 -27.62 -8.35 6.50
CA GLU A 100 -27.75 -7.57 7.74
C GLU A 100 -27.71 -8.48 8.98
N VAL A 101 -28.32 -9.65 8.89
CA VAL A 101 -28.25 -10.68 9.96
C VAL A 101 -26.83 -11.22 10.09
N ALA A 102 -26.12 -11.47 8.98
CA ALA A 102 -24.73 -11.93 8.99
C ALA A 102 -23.79 -10.91 9.63
N LYS A 103 -23.95 -9.63 9.27
CA LYS A 103 -23.21 -8.49 9.84
C LYS A 103 -23.43 -8.41 11.35
N ALA A 104 -24.69 -8.41 11.79
CA ALA A 104 -25.03 -8.36 13.21
C ALA A 104 -24.49 -9.58 13.97
N TYR A 105 -24.59 -10.77 13.40
CA TYR A 105 -24.04 -11.99 14.00
C TYR A 105 -22.52 -11.92 14.19
N ALA A 106 -21.79 -11.50 13.15
CA ALA A 106 -20.34 -11.32 13.22
C ALA A 106 -19.93 -10.23 14.23
N LEU A 107 -20.63 -9.09 14.26
CA LEU A 107 -20.37 -8.02 15.23
C LEU A 107 -20.63 -8.47 16.68
N LYS A 108 -21.72 -9.21 16.93
CA LYS A 108 -22.01 -9.73 18.29
C LYS A 108 -20.90 -10.65 18.78
N ARG A 109 -20.32 -11.45 17.89
CA ARG A 109 -19.15 -12.27 18.22
C ARG A 109 -17.95 -11.40 18.61
N ILE A 110 -17.64 -10.38 17.82
CA ILE A 110 -16.56 -9.43 18.11
C ILE A 110 -16.77 -8.75 19.47
N TYR A 111 -17.99 -8.25 19.74
CA TYR A 111 -18.34 -7.61 21.01
C TYR A 111 -18.15 -8.56 22.19
N LYS A 112 -18.67 -9.79 22.07
CA LYS A 112 -18.52 -10.83 23.09
C LYS A 112 -17.06 -11.17 23.35
N GLU A 113 -16.25 -11.32 22.29
CA GLU A 113 -14.83 -11.63 22.42
C GLU A 113 -14.05 -10.49 23.06
N ALA A 114 -14.39 -9.24 22.73
CA ALA A 114 -13.87 -8.01 23.35
C ALA A 114 -14.39 -7.75 24.79
N GLY A 115 -15.18 -8.66 25.36
CA GLY A 115 -15.67 -8.57 26.74
C GLY A 115 -17.01 -7.85 26.94
N PHE A 116 -17.70 -7.46 25.87
CA PHE A 116 -18.99 -6.78 25.90
C PHE A 116 -20.16 -7.75 25.71
N PHE A 117 -20.52 -8.49 26.76
CA PHE A 117 -21.54 -9.54 26.69
C PHE A 117 -22.98 -9.04 26.56
N ASN A 118 -23.30 -7.90 27.20
CA ASN A 118 -24.66 -7.35 27.30
C ASN A 118 -24.81 -5.98 26.63
N LYS A 119 -23.77 -5.52 25.92
CA LYS A 119 -23.80 -4.24 25.23
C LYS A 119 -24.48 -4.43 23.88
N LEU A 120 -25.47 -3.60 23.59
CA LEU A 120 -26.08 -3.55 22.26
C LEU A 120 -25.05 -3.10 21.21
N LEU A 121 -25.18 -3.61 20.00
CA LEU A 121 -24.37 -3.16 18.86
C LEU A 121 -24.51 -1.65 18.65
N ASP A 122 -23.41 -0.99 18.34
CA ASP A 122 -23.44 0.39 17.87
C ASP A 122 -24.06 0.45 16.46
N ARG A 123 -25.03 1.35 16.26
CA ARG A 123 -25.67 1.57 14.94
C ARG A 123 -24.66 1.89 13.85
N LYS A 124 -23.55 2.55 14.19
CA LYS A 124 -22.50 2.89 13.22
C LYS A 124 -21.71 1.66 12.76
N ASP A 125 -21.58 0.63 13.60
CA ASP A 125 -20.92 -0.62 13.18
C ASP A 125 -21.73 -1.35 12.10
N LEU A 126 -23.06 -1.22 12.10
CA LEU A 126 -23.93 -1.78 11.06
C LEU A 126 -23.77 -1.09 9.69
N LYS A 127 -23.07 0.05 9.61
CA LYS A 127 -22.74 0.68 8.30
C LYS A 127 -21.64 -0.09 7.55
N LEU A 128 -20.86 -0.93 8.24
CA LEU A 128 -19.80 -1.72 7.65
C LEU A 128 -20.38 -2.88 6.84
N THR A 129 -19.79 -3.19 5.68
CA THR A 129 -20.14 -4.41 4.94
C THR A 129 -19.71 -5.65 5.73
N PHE A 130 -20.32 -6.80 5.44
CA PHE A 130 -19.90 -8.06 6.05
C PHE A 130 -18.41 -8.34 5.85
N ASN A 131 -17.90 -8.13 4.62
CA ASN A 131 -16.49 -8.31 4.30
C ASN A 131 -15.57 -7.36 5.09
N SER A 132 -15.99 -6.09 5.27
CA SER A 132 -15.25 -5.14 6.10
C SER A 132 -15.15 -5.61 7.55
N ILE A 133 -16.23 -6.14 8.12
CA ILE A 133 -16.24 -6.68 9.49
C ILE A 133 -15.26 -7.85 9.62
N LYS A 134 -15.29 -8.81 8.67
CA LYS A 134 -14.34 -9.95 8.66
C LYS A 134 -12.89 -9.51 8.49
N LEU A 135 -12.66 -8.49 7.66
CA LEU A 135 -11.32 -7.93 7.48
C LEU A 135 -10.81 -7.27 8.76
N LEU A 136 -11.66 -6.47 9.42
CA LEU A 136 -11.35 -5.82 10.69
C LEU A 136 -11.02 -6.85 11.78
N GLU A 137 -11.86 -7.86 11.96
CA GLU A 137 -11.66 -8.99 12.90
C GLU A 137 -10.31 -9.70 12.68
N LYS A 138 -9.97 -9.92 11.40
CA LYS A 138 -8.76 -10.67 11.04
C LYS A 138 -7.49 -9.84 11.23
N ARG A 139 -7.50 -8.56 10.85
CA ARG A 139 -6.26 -7.78 10.65
C ARG A 139 -6.13 -6.47 11.43
N TYR A 140 -7.23 -5.82 11.83
CA TYR A 140 -7.20 -4.43 12.31
C TYR A 140 -7.52 -4.29 13.80
N LEU A 141 -8.54 -5.01 14.28
CA LEU A 141 -8.95 -4.93 15.68
C LEU A 141 -7.83 -5.47 16.57
N LEU A 142 -7.52 -4.71 17.64
CA LEU A 142 -6.49 -5.10 18.57
C LEU A 142 -6.83 -6.42 19.27
N LYS A 143 -5.79 -7.22 19.48
CA LYS A 143 -5.85 -8.49 20.20
C LYS A 143 -4.90 -8.43 21.38
N ASN A 144 -5.29 -9.04 22.48
CA ASN A 144 -4.40 -9.27 23.60
C ASN A 144 -3.24 -10.19 23.12
N PRO A 145 -1.97 -9.83 23.35
CA PRO A 145 -0.82 -10.56 22.80
C PRO A 145 -0.62 -11.94 23.41
N GLU A 146 -1.11 -12.17 24.64
CA GLU A 146 -0.96 -13.46 25.34
C GLU A 146 -2.09 -14.43 24.99
N THR A 147 -3.32 -13.93 24.91
CA THR A 147 -4.52 -14.75 24.69
C THR A 147 -5.01 -14.77 23.25
N LEU A 148 -4.52 -13.85 22.41
CA LEU A 148 -4.95 -13.61 21.03
C LEU A 148 -6.44 -13.23 20.85
N LYS A 149 -7.16 -13.01 21.96
CA LYS A 149 -8.55 -12.57 21.94
C LYS A 149 -8.65 -11.10 21.57
N LEU A 150 -9.70 -10.76 20.82
CA LEU A 150 -10.05 -9.37 20.54
C LEU A 150 -10.25 -8.58 21.85
N ILE A 151 -9.80 -7.32 21.85
CA ILE A 151 -10.00 -6.38 22.97
C ILE A 151 -10.63 -5.07 22.52
N GLU A 152 -11.06 -5.01 21.25
CA GLU A 152 -11.50 -3.79 20.59
C GLU A 152 -12.67 -4.10 19.64
N THR A 153 -13.69 -3.24 19.63
CA THR A 153 -14.77 -3.22 18.63
C THR A 153 -14.46 -2.20 17.52
N PRO A 154 -15.16 -2.20 16.36
CA PRO A 154 -14.85 -1.25 15.29
C PRO A 154 -14.98 0.22 15.71
N GLN A 155 -16.00 0.61 16.48
CA GLN A 155 -16.05 1.98 17.02
C GLN A 155 -14.90 2.31 17.98
N MET A 156 -14.44 1.34 18.79
CA MET A 156 -13.28 1.55 19.65
C MET A 156 -12.01 1.77 18.82
N LEU A 157 -11.85 1.04 17.70
CA LEU A 157 -10.77 1.26 16.75
C LEU A 157 -10.79 2.69 16.18
N PHE A 158 -11.94 3.15 15.68
CA PHE A 158 -12.05 4.52 15.16
C PHE A 158 -11.76 5.57 16.25
N ARG A 159 -12.24 5.33 17.47
CA ARG A 159 -11.99 6.23 18.61
C ARG A 159 -10.52 6.25 19.02
N ARG A 160 -9.84 5.10 19.07
CA ARG A 160 -8.41 5.00 19.35
C ARG A 160 -7.59 5.81 18.35
N VAL A 161 -7.86 5.62 17.06
CA VAL A 161 -7.16 6.33 15.97
C VAL A 161 -7.38 7.84 16.10
N ALA A 162 -8.63 8.28 16.24
CA ALA A 162 -8.97 9.68 16.39
C ALA A 162 -8.31 10.33 17.62
N LYS A 163 -8.37 9.66 18.77
CA LYS A 163 -7.75 10.15 20.02
C LYS A 163 -6.25 10.29 19.91
N HIS A 164 -5.58 9.31 19.31
CA HIS A 164 -4.14 9.33 19.16
C HIS A 164 -3.70 10.51 18.29
N LEU A 165 -4.34 10.70 17.13
CA LEU A 165 -3.95 11.76 16.19
C LEU A 165 -4.37 13.15 16.66
N ALA A 166 -5.50 13.29 17.36
CA ALA A 166 -5.86 14.55 17.98
C ALA A 166 -4.89 14.96 19.10
N SER A 167 -4.23 14.00 19.75
CA SER A 167 -3.27 14.33 20.82
C SER A 167 -2.03 15.08 20.32
N ILE A 168 -1.73 15.02 19.02
CA ILE A 168 -0.63 15.76 18.38
C ILE A 168 -0.85 17.26 18.41
N GLU A 169 -2.12 17.72 18.43
CA GLU A 169 -2.45 19.15 18.54
C GLU A 169 -1.80 19.80 19.78
N LYS A 170 -1.53 19.02 20.84
CA LYS A 170 -0.83 19.49 22.04
C LYS A 170 0.59 19.97 21.75
N LEU A 171 1.28 19.36 20.78
CA LEU A 171 2.62 19.80 20.37
C LEU A 171 2.59 21.22 19.80
N TYR A 172 1.44 21.64 19.26
CA TYR A 172 1.20 22.94 18.68
C TYR A 172 0.45 23.90 19.63
N GLY A 173 0.42 23.59 20.92
CA GLY A 173 -0.12 24.47 21.95
C GLY A 173 -1.65 24.40 22.14
N ALA A 174 -2.34 23.44 21.53
CA ALA A 174 -3.78 23.27 21.74
C ALA A 174 -4.10 22.87 23.19
N SER A 175 -5.17 23.45 23.73
CA SER A 175 -5.74 23.09 25.03
C SER A 175 -6.41 21.71 25.01
N ASP A 176 -6.65 21.12 26.18
CA ASP A 176 -7.37 19.85 26.30
C ASP A 176 -8.76 19.89 25.67
N ASP A 177 -9.45 21.04 25.74
CA ASP A 177 -10.77 21.24 25.14
C ASP A 177 -10.71 21.28 23.61
N GLU A 178 -9.66 21.87 23.03
CA GLU A 178 -9.44 21.89 21.59
C GLU A 178 -9.09 20.49 21.06
N VAL A 179 -8.20 19.77 21.77
CA VAL A 179 -7.88 18.37 21.46
C VAL A 179 -9.13 17.51 21.48
N ALA A 180 -10.01 17.68 22.48
CA ALA A 180 -11.26 16.94 22.57
C ALA A 180 -12.23 17.25 21.41
N LYS A 181 -12.25 18.50 20.92
CA LYS A 181 -13.04 18.87 19.73
C LYS A 181 -12.49 18.16 18.49
N VAL A 182 -11.18 18.26 18.24
CA VAL A 182 -10.52 17.61 17.10
C VAL A 182 -10.70 16.09 17.14
N GLU A 183 -10.55 15.46 18.31
CA GLU A 183 -10.82 14.02 18.49
C GLU A 183 -12.24 13.65 18.02
N ASN A 184 -13.24 14.43 18.43
CA ASN A 184 -14.62 14.17 18.07
C ASN A 184 -14.89 14.36 16.58
N GLU A 185 -14.26 15.34 15.95
CA GLU A 185 -14.36 15.57 14.51
C GLU A 185 -13.70 14.44 13.70
N PHE A 186 -12.49 14.02 14.09
CA PHE A 186 -11.80 12.86 13.51
C PHE A 186 -12.62 11.58 13.69
N TYR A 187 -13.12 11.32 14.89
CA TYR A 187 -13.99 10.17 15.14
C TYR A 187 -15.25 10.21 14.29
N ARG A 188 -15.87 11.39 14.13
CA ARG A 188 -17.09 11.55 13.32
C ARG A 188 -16.84 11.11 11.87
N VAL A 189 -15.80 11.63 11.22
CA VAL A 189 -15.53 11.31 9.81
C VAL A 189 -15.14 9.84 9.59
N LEU A 190 -14.40 9.24 10.55
CA LEU A 190 -14.06 7.82 10.52
C LEU A 190 -15.29 6.92 10.73
N SER A 191 -16.06 7.18 11.79
CA SER A 191 -17.22 6.36 12.17
C SER A 191 -18.40 6.48 11.21
N GLU A 192 -18.46 7.56 10.43
CA GLU A 192 -19.42 7.75 9.34
C GLU A 192 -18.94 7.20 7.99
N LEU A 193 -17.70 6.67 7.95
CA LEU A 193 -17.05 6.16 6.74
C LEU A 193 -16.93 7.22 5.63
N LYS A 194 -16.82 8.50 6.01
CA LYS A 194 -16.61 9.63 5.09
C LYS A 194 -15.15 9.76 4.67
N PHE A 195 -14.24 9.43 5.60
CA PHE A 195 -12.81 9.37 5.37
C PHE A 195 -12.26 8.11 6.05
N ILE A 196 -11.35 7.40 5.38
CA ILE A 196 -10.67 6.23 5.90
C ILE A 196 -9.16 6.38 5.62
N PRO A 197 -8.29 6.40 6.64
CA PRO A 197 -6.86 6.46 6.42
C PRO A 197 -6.32 5.11 5.93
N ASN A 198 -5.06 5.10 5.54
CA ASN A 198 -4.39 3.87 5.14
C ASN A 198 -4.41 2.78 6.23
N SER A 199 -4.06 1.57 5.81
CA SER A 199 -4.09 0.41 6.71
C SER A 199 -3.15 0.53 7.92
N PRO A 200 -1.88 0.95 7.78
CA PRO A 200 -0.98 1.11 8.92
C PRO A 200 -1.52 2.08 9.97
N THR A 201 -2.12 3.21 9.57
CA THR A 201 -2.73 4.15 10.51
C THR A 201 -3.82 3.49 11.35
N LEU A 202 -4.77 2.76 10.73
CA LEU A 202 -5.83 2.05 11.47
C LEU A 202 -5.26 0.97 12.41
N MET A 203 -4.24 0.25 11.97
CA MET A 203 -3.64 -0.86 12.72
C MET A 203 -2.76 -0.40 13.88
N ASN A 204 -2.04 0.72 13.72
CA ASN A 204 -0.89 1.05 14.57
C ASN A 204 -1.05 2.34 15.38
N ALA A 205 -2.00 3.23 15.05
CA ALA A 205 -2.23 4.45 15.83
C ALA A 205 -2.53 4.13 17.31
N GLY A 206 -1.81 4.76 18.23
CA GLY A 206 -1.96 4.52 19.67
C GLY A 206 -1.42 3.17 20.14
N THR A 207 -0.63 2.47 19.31
CA THR A 207 0.05 1.21 19.69
C THR A 207 1.55 1.41 19.91
N LYS A 208 2.25 0.38 20.42
CA LYS A 208 3.70 0.44 20.57
C LYS A 208 4.45 0.56 19.24
N VAL A 209 3.95 -0.11 18.18
CA VAL A 209 4.58 -0.14 16.85
C VAL A 209 4.60 1.25 16.23
N GLY A 210 3.47 1.97 16.25
CA GLY A 210 3.39 3.39 15.91
C GLY A 210 3.77 3.78 14.47
N ILE A 211 3.98 2.84 13.54
CA ILE A 211 4.24 3.15 12.13
C ILE A 211 2.91 3.35 11.39
N LEU A 212 2.67 4.57 10.92
CA LEU A 212 1.41 5.04 10.33
C LEU A 212 1.50 5.22 8.80
N SER A 213 2.69 5.49 8.26
CA SER A 213 2.91 5.53 6.80
C SER A 213 2.98 4.13 6.21
N ALA A 214 2.62 4.02 4.92
CA ALA A 214 2.50 2.72 4.26
C ALA A 214 3.68 2.33 3.37
N CYS A 215 4.29 3.30 2.69
CA CYS A 215 5.30 3.05 1.68
C CYS A 215 6.36 4.14 1.71
N PHE A 216 7.55 3.81 1.20
CA PHE A 216 8.71 4.69 1.23
C PHE A 216 9.48 4.53 -0.09
N VAL A 217 10.06 5.61 -0.59
CA VAL A 217 10.95 5.56 -1.76
C VAL A 217 12.38 5.74 -1.26
N LEU A 218 13.28 4.84 -1.63
CA LEU A 218 14.65 4.80 -1.11
C LEU A 218 15.66 4.93 -2.26
N PRO A 219 16.84 5.53 -2.02
CA PRO A 219 17.90 5.57 -3.01
C PRO A 219 18.52 4.19 -3.20
N VAL A 220 19.24 3.99 -4.31
CA VAL A 220 20.17 2.85 -4.49
C VAL A 220 21.38 3.37 -5.26
N ARG A 221 22.37 3.91 -4.53
CA ARG A 221 23.58 4.47 -5.15
C ARG A 221 24.48 3.38 -5.72
N ASP A 222 25.31 3.71 -6.71
CA ASP A 222 26.28 2.79 -7.36
C ASP A 222 27.50 2.45 -6.49
N ALA A 223 27.24 2.04 -5.25
CA ALA A 223 28.19 1.63 -4.25
C ALA A 223 27.55 0.61 -3.29
N MET A 224 28.34 -0.31 -2.74
CA MET A 224 27.81 -1.28 -1.75
C MET A 224 27.30 -0.58 -0.48
N THR A 225 28.05 0.42 -0.02
CA THR A 225 27.68 1.29 1.11
C THR A 225 28.17 2.70 0.82
N THR A 226 27.50 3.72 1.37
CA THR A 226 27.96 5.11 1.30
C THR A 226 28.02 5.73 2.70
N PRO A 227 28.81 6.79 2.94
CA PRO A 227 28.89 7.43 4.26
C PRO A 227 27.54 7.93 4.81
N ASP A 228 26.64 8.33 3.92
CA ASP A 228 25.26 8.76 4.19
C ASP A 228 24.24 7.60 4.21
N GLY A 229 24.69 6.35 4.01
CA GLY A 229 23.86 5.16 4.11
C GLY A 229 22.83 5.01 2.99
N GLU A 230 23.21 5.33 1.76
CA GLU A 230 22.38 5.26 0.55
C GLU A 230 22.87 4.21 -0.46
N GLY A 231 23.92 3.45 -0.13
CA GLY A 231 24.40 2.37 -0.98
C GLY A 231 23.43 1.19 -1.10
N ILE A 232 23.79 0.20 -1.89
CA ILE A 232 22.98 -1.00 -2.15
C ILE A 232 22.61 -1.74 -0.86
N MET A 233 23.60 -2.00 0.01
CA MET A 233 23.38 -2.74 1.27
C MET A 233 22.73 -1.88 2.35
N ASP A 234 23.00 -0.57 2.34
CA ASP A 234 22.36 0.36 3.27
C ASP A 234 20.86 0.44 3.00
N SER A 235 20.49 0.51 1.73
CA SER A 235 19.10 0.54 1.26
C SER A 235 18.40 -0.79 1.51
N LEU A 236 19.10 -1.91 1.38
CA LEU A 236 18.59 -3.24 1.77
C LEU A 236 18.35 -3.33 3.29
N ARG A 237 19.23 -2.74 4.12
CA ARG A 237 19.04 -2.65 5.56
C ARG A 237 17.82 -1.79 5.91
N ALA A 238 17.69 -0.61 5.30
CA ALA A 238 16.52 0.26 5.49
C ALA A 238 15.22 -0.45 5.09
N MET A 239 15.21 -1.14 3.94
CA MET A 239 14.10 -1.99 3.50
C MET A 239 13.71 -3.00 4.56
N ALA A 240 14.68 -3.69 5.18
CA ALA A 240 14.40 -4.71 6.17
C ALA A 240 13.65 -4.15 7.40
N LEU A 241 14.02 -2.95 7.85
CA LEU A 241 13.37 -2.27 8.97
C LEU A 241 11.95 -1.81 8.60
N ILE A 242 11.79 -1.24 7.41
CA ILE A 242 10.48 -0.81 6.87
C ILE A 242 9.54 -2.01 6.72
N GLN A 243 9.98 -3.07 6.06
CA GLN A 243 9.13 -4.22 5.76
C GLN A 243 8.81 -5.07 7.00
N LYS A 244 9.67 -5.05 8.02
CA LYS A 244 9.36 -5.64 9.34
C LYS A 244 8.07 -5.05 9.93
N SER A 245 7.78 -3.79 9.64
CA SER A 245 6.55 -3.10 10.05
C SER A 245 5.36 -3.28 9.08
N GLY A 246 5.58 -3.97 7.95
CA GLY A 246 4.60 -4.15 6.89
C GLY A 246 4.56 -3.02 5.85
N GLY A 247 5.57 -2.13 5.85
CA GLY A 247 5.72 -1.09 4.84
C GLY A 247 6.15 -1.62 3.48
N GLY A 248 5.79 -0.91 2.42
CA GLY A 248 6.26 -1.15 1.05
C GLY A 248 7.42 -0.22 0.67
N THR A 249 8.16 -0.57 -0.37
CA THR A 249 9.40 0.13 -0.74
C THR A 249 9.53 0.31 -2.25
N GLY A 250 9.98 1.47 -2.71
CA GLY A 250 10.25 1.75 -4.12
C GLY A 250 11.66 2.26 -4.35
N TRP A 251 12.25 1.95 -5.50
CA TRP A 251 13.62 2.34 -5.86
C TRP A 251 13.75 2.64 -7.35
N ASP A 252 14.72 3.50 -7.66
CA ASP A 252 15.32 3.61 -8.99
C ASP A 252 16.67 2.87 -8.99
N PHE A 253 16.82 1.90 -9.87
CA PHE A 253 18.06 1.14 -10.06
C PHE A 253 18.93 1.68 -11.20
N SER A 254 18.53 2.78 -11.84
CA SER A 254 19.20 3.36 -13.01
C SER A 254 20.55 3.99 -12.69
N GLU A 255 20.82 4.27 -11.42
CA GLU A 255 22.11 4.75 -10.96
C GLU A 255 23.20 3.68 -11.04
N LEU A 256 22.82 2.40 -10.93
CA LEU A 256 23.75 1.28 -10.91
C LEU A 256 24.42 1.10 -12.26
N ARG A 257 25.73 0.82 -12.23
CA ARG A 257 26.46 0.49 -13.47
C ARG A 257 25.91 -0.79 -14.13
N PRO A 258 25.96 -0.90 -15.47
CA PRO A 258 25.44 -2.05 -16.17
C PRO A 258 26.28 -3.31 -15.98
N GLU A 259 25.67 -4.46 -16.25
CA GLU A 259 26.36 -5.75 -16.28
C GLU A 259 27.55 -5.71 -17.24
N GLY A 260 28.70 -6.22 -16.78
CA GLY A 260 29.94 -6.22 -17.54
C GLY A 260 30.81 -4.97 -17.35
N ASP A 261 30.34 -3.90 -16.70
CA ASP A 261 31.17 -2.73 -16.42
C ASP A 261 32.23 -3.03 -15.33
N VAL A 262 33.33 -2.29 -15.37
CA VAL A 262 34.51 -2.55 -14.51
C VAL A 262 34.21 -2.23 -13.05
N VAL A 263 34.67 -3.11 -12.15
CA VAL A 263 34.70 -2.89 -10.69
C VAL A 263 36.14 -2.64 -10.26
N ALA A 264 36.53 -1.37 -10.15
CA ALA A 264 37.92 -0.95 -9.94
C ALA A 264 38.57 -1.57 -8.68
N SER A 265 37.81 -1.79 -7.61
CA SER A 265 38.32 -2.32 -6.34
C SER A 265 38.67 -3.80 -6.37
N THR A 266 38.05 -4.59 -7.27
CA THR A 266 38.20 -6.06 -7.33
C THR A 266 38.79 -6.55 -8.64
N ALA A 267 39.04 -5.65 -9.61
CA ALA A 267 39.45 -5.98 -10.97
C ALA A 267 38.51 -6.98 -11.70
N GLY A 268 37.25 -7.07 -11.24
CA GLY A 268 36.19 -7.87 -11.84
C GLY A 268 35.21 -7.04 -12.66
N VAL A 269 34.09 -7.67 -13.03
CA VAL A 269 32.97 -7.03 -13.74
C VAL A 269 31.72 -7.00 -12.87
N ALA A 270 30.88 -5.98 -13.05
CA ALA A 270 29.62 -5.84 -12.37
C ALA A 270 28.59 -6.85 -12.89
N SER A 271 27.70 -7.33 -12.00
CA SER A 271 26.60 -8.21 -12.37
C SER A 271 25.33 -7.46 -12.81
N GLY A 272 25.34 -6.12 -12.76
CA GLY A 272 24.26 -5.24 -13.20
C GLY A 272 23.07 -5.14 -12.24
N PRO A 273 22.12 -4.22 -12.52
CA PRO A 273 21.00 -3.90 -11.64
C PRO A 273 20.10 -5.09 -11.33
N LEU A 274 19.76 -5.93 -12.32
CA LEU A 274 18.86 -7.08 -12.12
C LEU A 274 19.41 -8.08 -11.09
N SER A 275 20.73 -8.27 -11.06
CA SER A 275 21.38 -9.14 -10.08
C SER A 275 21.20 -8.59 -8.65
N PHE A 276 21.36 -7.28 -8.46
CA PHE A 276 21.17 -6.66 -7.15
C PHE A 276 19.70 -6.64 -6.75
N MET A 277 18.78 -6.36 -7.67
CA MET A 277 17.33 -6.44 -7.42
C MET A 277 16.91 -7.81 -6.85
N ARG A 278 17.57 -8.90 -7.28
CA ARG A 278 17.31 -10.24 -6.74
C ARG A 278 17.62 -10.35 -5.24
N MET A 279 18.57 -9.59 -4.71
CA MET A 279 18.84 -9.56 -3.27
C MET A 279 17.66 -8.96 -2.51
N PHE A 280 17.11 -7.84 -3.00
CA PHE A 280 15.91 -7.21 -2.42
C PHE A 280 14.69 -8.13 -2.52
N ASP A 281 14.55 -8.85 -3.64
CA ASP A 281 13.46 -9.80 -3.87
C ASP A 281 13.48 -10.94 -2.84
N VAL A 282 14.64 -11.58 -2.66
CA VAL A 282 14.83 -12.67 -1.69
C VAL A 282 14.66 -12.17 -0.25
N ALA A 283 15.25 -11.02 0.09
CA ALA A 283 15.12 -10.45 1.43
C ALA A 283 13.65 -10.15 1.77
N THR A 284 12.88 -9.63 0.80
CA THR A 284 11.44 -9.41 0.97
C THR A 284 10.73 -10.74 1.22
N ASP A 285 11.09 -11.82 0.53
CA ASP A 285 10.47 -13.14 0.75
C ASP A 285 10.67 -13.67 2.17
N VAL A 286 11.89 -13.51 2.71
CA VAL A 286 12.24 -13.94 4.07
C VAL A 286 11.48 -13.12 5.13
N ILE A 287 11.41 -11.79 4.97
CA ILE A 287 10.77 -10.90 5.96
C ILE A 287 9.26 -11.13 6.04
N LYS A 288 8.62 -11.49 4.91
CA LYS A 288 7.16 -11.73 4.84
C LYS A 288 6.65 -12.74 5.85
N GLN A 289 7.47 -13.68 6.30
CA GLN A 289 7.05 -14.74 7.23
C GLN A 289 6.72 -14.22 8.65
N GLY A 290 7.16 -13.01 9.02
CA GLY A 290 6.98 -12.45 10.37
C GLY A 290 5.94 -11.33 10.52
N GLY A 291 5.38 -10.78 9.44
CA GLY A 291 4.56 -9.56 9.46
C GLY A 291 3.03 -9.77 9.34
N ARG A 292 2.23 -8.80 9.80
CA ARG A 292 0.76 -8.76 9.59
C ARG A 292 0.37 -8.53 8.12
N ARG A 293 1.28 -7.94 7.32
CA ARG A 293 1.11 -7.61 5.91
C ARG A 293 2.36 -8.03 5.13
N ARG A 294 2.15 -8.42 3.87
CA ARG A 294 3.21 -8.72 2.90
C ARG A 294 3.82 -7.39 2.40
N GLY A 295 5.13 -7.20 2.57
CA GLY A 295 5.87 -6.13 1.90
C GLY A 295 5.86 -6.31 0.38
N ALA A 296 5.86 -5.19 -0.35
CA ALA A 296 5.87 -5.14 -1.80
C ALA A 296 6.88 -4.10 -2.28
N ASN A 297 7.41 -4.31 -3.48
CA ASN A 297 8.52 -3.56 -4.03
C ASN A 297 8.14 -2.90 -5.36
N MET A 298 8.55 -1.65 -5.60
CA MET A 298 8.63 -1.04 -6.94
C MET A 298 10.10 -0.97 -7.36
N GLY A 299 10.42 -1.51 -8.53
CA GLY A 299 11.73 -1.36 -9.15
C GLY A 299 11.61 -0.57 -10.44
N VAL A 300 12.35 0.54 -10.55
CA VAL A 300 12.37 1.36 -11.75
C VAL A 300 13.72 1.21 -12.45
N LEU A 301 13.68 1.14 -13.78
CA LEU A 301 14.85 1.34 -14.63
C LEU A 301 14.50 2.27 -15.78
N HIS A 302 15.31 3.30 -15.99
CA HIS A 302 15.06 4.33 -16.98
C HIS A 302 15.41 3.82 -18.39
N VAL A 303 14.66 4.30 -19.39
CA VAL A 303 14.71 3.79 -20.76
C VAL A 303 16.06 4.01 -21.47
N TRP A 304 16.89 4.92 -20.96
CA TRP A 304 18.25 5.15 -21.45
C TRP A 304 19.28 4.17 -20.87
N HIS A 305 18.95 3.37 -19.85
CA HIS A 305 19.93 2.53 -19.17
C HIS A 305 20.41 1.36 -20.04
N ALA A 306 21.72 1.05 -20.01
CA ALA A 306 22.31 0.01 -20.86
C ALA A 306 21.72 -1.41 -20.69
N ASP A 307 21.18 -1.74 -19.52
CA ASP A 307 20.51 -3.03 -19.26
C ASP A 307 18.98 -3.02 -19.47
N ILE A 308 18.41 -1.97 -20.08
CA ILE A 308 16.94 -1.85 -20.22
C ILE A 308 16.30 -3.03 -20.98
N GLU A 309 16.94 -3.54 -22.03
CA GLU A 309 16.41 -4.67 -22.81
C GLU A 309 16.27 -5.94 -21.95
N LYS A 310 17.17 -6.15 -20.97
CA LYS A 310 17.09 -7.27 -20.02
C LYS A 310 16.01 -7.02 -18.97
N PHE A 311 15.93 -5.81 -18.44
CA PHE A 311 14.93 -5.41 -17.45
C PHE A 311 13.50 -5.62 -17.96
N VAL A 312 13.23 -5.17 -19.19
CA VAL A 312 11.92 -5.33 -19.84
C VAL A 312 11.50 -6.80 -19.97
N LYS A 313 12.47 -7.72 -20.10
CA LYS A 313 12.22 -9.17 -20.26
C LYS A 313 12.33 -9.93 -18.93
N ALA A 314 12.64 -9.26 -17.81
CA ALA A 314 12.98 -9.90 -16.55
C ALA A 314 11.83 -10.74 -15.95
N LYS A 315 10.58 -10.46 -16.34
CA LYS A 315 9.38 -11.16 -15.87
C LYS A 315 8.54 -11.80 -16.99
N SER A 316 9.11 -11.94 -18.20
CA SER A 316 8.38 -12.44 -19.38
C SER A 316 8.83 -13.84 -19.79
N GLY A 317 7.97 -14.54 -20.53
CA GLY A 317 8.25 -15.87 -21.07
C GLY A 317 8.64 -16.87 -19.97
N LYS A 318 9.81 -17.51 -20.08
CA LYS A 318 10.28 -18.53 -19.11
C LYS A 318 10.70 -17.96 -17.75
N LEU A 319 10.91 -16.64 -17.64
CA LEU A 319 11.26 -15.98 -16.38
C LEU A 319 10.03 -15.50 -15.61
N LYS A 320 8.86 -15.54 -16.26
CA LYS A 320 7.57 -15.31 -15.63
C LYS A 320 7.41 -16.26 -14.45
N ASP A 321 6.96 -15.72 -13.33
CA ASP A 321 6.75 -16.43 -12.06
C ASP A 321 8.01 -17.01 -11.38
N VAL A 322 9.23 -16.75 -11.89
CA VAL A 322 10.48 -17.29 -11.33
C VAL A 322 11.35 -16.22 -10.67
N VAL A 323 11.43 -15.03 -11.27
CA VAL A 323 12.35 -13.95 -10.86
C VAL A 323 11.53 -12.71 -10.50
N LEU A 324 11.98 -11.92 -9.51
CA LEU A 324 11.37 -10.65 -9.11
C LEU A 324 9.88 -10.78 -8.73
N GLN A 325 9.53 -11.84 -8.00
CA GLN A 325 8.15 -12.15 -7.61
C GLN A 325 7.58 -11.19 -6.56
N ASN A 326 8.45 -10.47 -5.88
CA ASN A 326 8.07 -9.50 -4.86
C ASN A 326 8.13 -8.06 -5.38
N PHE A 327 8.51 -7.87 -6.65
CA PHE A 327 8.58 -6.60 -7.35
C PHE A 327 7.44 -6.43 -8.35
N ASN A 328 6.84 -5.25 -8.35
CA ASN A 328 6.36 -4.60 -9.55
C ASN A 328 7.54 -3.88 -10.20
N ILE A 329 7.63 -3.91 -11.53
CA ILE A 329 8.69 -3.20 -12.24
C ILE A 329 8.11 -2.19 -13.22
N SER A 330 8.75 -1.03 -13.37
CA SER A 330 8.33 0.00 -14.32
C SER A 330 9.50 0.60 -15.06
N VAL A 331 9.27 1.00 -16.31
CA VAL A 331 10.24 1.72 -17.11
C VAL A 331 10.04 3.22 -16.93
N GLY A 332 11.10 3.92 -16.52
CA GLY A 332 11.15 5.38 -16.53
C GLY A 332 11.28 5.89 -17.96
N VAL A 333 10.20 6.45 -18.52
CA VAL A 333 10.14 6.96 -19.89
C VAL A 333 10.14 8.49 -19.92
N TYR A 334 10.72 9.01 -20.99
CA TYR A 334 10.91 10.44 -21.24
C TYR A 334 10.14 10.84 -22.49
N ASP A 335 9.70 12.10 -22.56
CA ASP A 335 8.96 12.64 -23.70
C ASP A 335 9.81 12.52 -24.98
N ARG A 336 11.14 12.71 -24.87
CA ARG A 336 12.09 12.52 -25.98
C ARG A 336 12.09 11.10 -26.52
N PHE A 337 12.03 10.09 -25.66
CA PHE A 337 11.97 8.69 -26.09
C PHE A 337 10.69 8.41 -26.85
N LEU A 338 9.55 8.93 -26.38
CA LEU A 338 8.27 8.77 -27.07
C LEU A 338 8.28 9.45 -28.45
N ARG A 339 8.87 10.64 -28.56
CA ARG A 339 9.10 11.30 -29.87
C ARG A 339 9.96 10.44 -30.80
N ALA A 340 11.02 9.82 -30.28
CA ALA A 340 11.86 8.91 -31.05
C ALA A 340 11.09 7.65 -31.51
N VAL A 341 10.18 7.12 -30.68
CA VAL A 341 9.28 6.01 -31.06
C VAL A 341 8.35 6.41 -32.21
N GLU A 342 7.72 7.58 -32.12
CA GLU A 342 6.80 8.09 -33.14
C GLU A 342 7.50 8.31 -34.49
N LYS A 343 8.71 8.88 -34.45
CA LYS A 343 9.52 9.18 -35.64
C LYS A 343 10.30 7.96 -36.18
N GLY A 344 10.34 6.86 -35.45
CA GLY A 344 11.15 5.68 -35.82
C GLY A 344 12.65 5.93 -35.72
N GLU A 345 13.08 6.79 -34.79
CA GLU A 345 14.47 7.14 -34.56
C GLU A 345 15.19 6.08 -33.70
N LYS A 346 16.52 6.17 -33.70
CA LYS A 346 17.36 5.40 -32.79
C LYS A 346 17.33 6.01 -31.38
N TRP A 347 17.64 5.17 -30.40
CA TRP A 347 17.74 5.52 -29.00
C TRP A 347 19.08 5.04 -28.43
N PRO A 348 19.86 5.91 -27.78
CA PRO A 348 21.13 5.54 -27.16
C PRO A 348 20.90 4.86 -25.81
N LEU A 349 21.60 3.75 -25.60
CA LEU A 349 21.71 3.06 -24.33
C LEU A 349 23.02 3.46 -23.65
N ILE A 350 22.93 4.00 -22.45
CA ILE A 350 24.00 4.75 -21.78
C ILE A 350 24.45 4.00 -20.53
N ASN A 351 25.77 3.92 -20.33
CA ASN A 351 26.37 3.57 -19.05
C ASN A 351 26.42 4.84 -18.17
N PRO A 352 25.62 4.92 -17.08
CA PRO A 352 25.52 6.13 -16.27
C PRO A 352 26.84 6.53 -15.62
N ARG A 353 27.68 5.57 -15.19
CA ARG A 353 28.96 5.83 -14.52
C ARG A 353 29.92 6.66 -15.35
N LYS A 354 29.90 6.50 -16.66
CA LYS A 354 30.76 7.24 -17.60
C LYS A 354 30.32 8.69 -17.81
N THR A 355 29.17 9.09 -17.27
CA THR A 355 28.66 10.47 -17.37
C THR A 355 28.98 11.31 -16.13
N LEU A 356 29.95 10.90 -15.31
CA LEU A 356 30.33 11.61 -14.09
C LEU A 356 30.76 13.06 -14.40
N LEU A 357 30.04 14.01 -13.80
CA LEU A 357 30.20 15.45 -14.07
C LEU A 357 31.49 16.04 -13.48
N ASN A 358 31.95 15.49 -12.37
CA ASN A 358 33.16 15.96 -11.70
C ASN A 358 33.94 14.77 -11.13
N LYS A 359 35.17 14.56 -11.61
CA LYS A 359 36.04 13.44 -11.23
C LYS A 359 36.60 13.59 -9.81
N ASP A 360 36.66 14.81 -9.29
CA ASP A 360 37.18 15.11 -7.95
C ASP A 360 36.19 14.74 -6.83
N LEU A 361 34.91 14.56 -7.17
CA LEU A 361 33.86 14.11 -6.24
C LEU A 361 33.90 12.59 -5.97
N GLY A 362 34.83 11.87 -6.60
CA GLY A 362 34.87 10.40 -6.56
C GLY A 362 33.75 9.76 -7.39
N TYR A 363 33.63 8.43 -7.31
CA TYR A 363 32.58 7.68 -8.02
C TYR A 363 31.25 7.75 -7.28
N ASP A 364 30.65 8.93 -7.24
CA ASP A 364 29.33 9.17 -6.63
C ASP A 364 28.25 9.25 -7.71
N SER A 365 27.29 8.32 -7.68
CA SER A 365 26.24 8.21 -8.70
C SER A 365 25.26 9.39 -8.73
N ARG A 366 25.21 10.18 -7.66
CA ARG A 366 24.44 11.43 -7.62
C ARG A 366 24.89 12.43 -8.65
N PHE A 367 26.15 12.36 -9.07
CA PHE A 367 26.76 13.27 -10.05
C PHE A 367 26.94 12.65 -11.42
N TYR A 368 26.25 11.54 -11.72
CA TYR A 368 26.14 11.05 -13.09
C TYR A 368 25.19 11.96 -13.87
N GLY A 369 25.67 12.55 -14.96
CA GLY A 369 24.92 13.51 -15.77
C GLY A 369 23.59 12.95 -16.24
N ILE A 370 23.55 11.70 -16.73
CA ILE A 370 22.30 11.09 -17.20
C ILE A 370 21.31 10.77 -16.06
N VAL A 371 21.80 10.55 -14.84
CA VAL A 371 20.94 10.35 -13.65
C VAL A 371 20.28 11.66 -13.24
N ARG A 372 21.06 12.76 -13.21
CA ARG A 372 20.56 14.10 -12.87
C ARG A 372 19.69 14.71 -13.96
N ALA A 373 19.87 14.29 -15.21
CA ALA A 373 19.16 14.80 -16.37
C ALA A 373 17.65 14.82 -16.17
N ARG A 374 17.06 16.00 -16.36
CA ARG A 374 15.62 16.25 -16.31
C ARG A 374 15.24 17.39 -17.24
N HIS A 375 14.00 17.37 -17.71
CA HIS A 375 13.46 18.39 -18.61
C HIS A 375 14.22 18.50 -19.93
N SER A 376 13.65 19.30 -20.83
CA SER A 376 14.29 19.68 -22.09
C SER A 376 14.57 21.17 -22.11
N ILE A 377 15.66 21.55 -22.76
CA ILE A 377 15.98 22.96 -23.04
C ILE A 377 14.89 23.65 -23.88
N GLU A 378 14.04 22.87 -24.58
CA GLU A 378 12.89 23.37 -25.34
C GLU A 378 11.75 23.93 -24.45
N GLU A 379 11.80 23.73 -23.13
CA GLU A 379 10.78 24.25 -22.21
C GLU A 379 11.10 25.69 -21.76
N ASP A 380 10.19 26.64 -22.03
CA ASP A 380 10.40 28.07 -21.73
C ASP A 380 10.83 28.34 -20.28
N TRP A 381 10.14 27.75 -19.31
CA TRP A 381 10.44 27.94 -17.89
C TRP A 381 11.81 27.37 -17.47
N VAL A 382 12.31 26.36 -18.19
CA VAL A 382 13.66 25.80 -17.94
C VAL A 382 14.72 26.78 -18.42
N GLN A 383 14.51 27.41 -19.58
CA GLN A 383 15.42 28.44 -20.08
C GLN A 383 15.46 29.64 -19.13
N GLU A 384 14.30 30.08 -18.64
CA GLU A 384 14.21 31.17 -17.67
C GLU A 384 14.98 30.86 -16.37
N GLU A 385 14.83 29.64 -15.82
CA GLU A 385 15.55 29.27 -14.60
C GLU A 385 17.07 29.11 -14.83
N ILE A 386 17.50 28.56 -15.97
CA ILE A 386 18.92 28.47 -16.32
C ILE A 386 19.52 29.88 -16.46
N LEU A 387 18.83 30.79 -17.15
CA LEU A 387 19.29 32.18 -17.30
C LEU A 387 19.40 32.88 -15.95
N LYS A 388 18.39 32.70 -15.09
CA LYS A 388 18.40 33.24 -13.73
C LYS A 388 19.58 32.71 -12.92
N GLU A 389 19.82 31.40 -12.96
CA GLU A 389 20.97 30.78 -12.28
C GLU A 389 22.30 31.31 -12.79
N LEU A 390 22.44 31.48 -14.12
CA LEU A 390 23.62 32.09 -14.71
C LEU A 390 23.81 33.56 -14.27
N GLU A 391 22.74 34.35 -14.20
CA GLU A 391 22.80 35.73 -13.70
C GLU A 391 23.23 35.79 -12.22
N GLU A 392 22.69 34.89 -11.38
CA GLU A 392 23.03 34.77 -9.96
C GLU A 392 24.51 34.37 -9.75
N GLU A 393 25.06 33.51 -10.60
CA GLU A 393 26.43 32.97 -10.50
C GLU A 393 27.47 33.72 -11.36
N GLY A 394 27.15 34.92 -11.86
CA GLY A 394 28.11 35.76 -12.58
C GLY A 394 28.44 35.30 -14.01
N GLY A 395 27.52 34.55 -14.62
CA GLY A 395 27.52 34.17 -16.04
C GLY A 395 28.11 32.78 -16.34
N THR A 396 28.50 32.00 -15.33
CA THR A 396 29.02 30.63 -15.51
C THR A 396 28.72 29.79 -14.29
N ILE A 397 28.25 28.55 -14.50
CA ILE A 397 28.01 27.57 -13.44
C ILE A 397 28.58 26.21 -13.82
N LEU A 398 29.10 25.47 -12.84
CA LEU A 398 29.51 24.08 -13.05
C LEU A 398 28.27 23.19 -13.22
N LEU A 399 28.30 22.28 -14.21
CA LEU A 399 27.20 21.34 -14.40
C LEU A 399 26.97 20.41 -13.19
N SER A 400 27.97 20.21 -12.33
CA SER A 400 27.80 19.50 -11.05
C SER A 400 26.98 20.28 -10.02
N GLU A 401 26.83 21.60 -10.20
CA GLU A 401 26.24 22.52 -9.23
C GLU A 401 24.90 23.11 -9.71
N THR A 402 24.64 23.11 -11.02
CA THR A 402 23.35 23.58 -11.57
C THR A 402 22.15 22.86 -10.99
N LYS A 403 21.07 23.59 -10.74
CA LYS A 403 19.75 23.05 -10.39
C LYS A 403 19.16 22.20 -11.52
N ILE A 404 19.39 22.56 -12.78
CA ILE A 404 18.79 21.87 -13.93
C ILE A 404 19.89 21.48 -14.91
N LEU A 405 20.21 20.19 -14.92
CA LEU A 405 20.91 19.57 -16.03
C LEU A 405 19.88 19.00 -17.00
N THR A 406 19.84 19.52 -18.22
CA THR A 406 18.90 19.08 -19.24
C THR A 406 19.26 17.71 -19.80
N PHE A 407 18.28 17.00 -20.38
CA PHE A 407 18.55 15.73 -21.05
C PHE A 407 19.49 15.88 -22.25
N ASP A 408 19.41 17.01 -22.97
CA ASP A 408 20.27 17.34 -24.10
C ASP A 408 21.75 17.47 -23.70
N GLU A 409 22.02 18.20 -22.61
CA GLU A 409 23.39 18.33 -22.06
C GLU A 409 23.94 16.98 -21.60
N ALA A 410 23.13 16.19 -20.88
CA ALA A 410 23.57 14.87 -20.45
C ALA A 410 23.85 13.91 -21.60
N LEU A 411 23.10 14.01 -22.70
CA LEU A 411 23.36 13.22 -23.90
C LEU A 411 24.68 13.66 -24.56
N ALA A 412 24.94 14.96 -24.67
CA ALA A 412 26.20 15.47 -25.20
C ALA A 412 27.41 15.01 -24.35
N ILE A 413 27.26 14.98 -23.03
CA ILE A 413 28.28 14.42 -22.11
C ILE A 413 28.47 12.92 -22.37
N ALA A 414 27.38 12.17 -22.52
CA ALA A 414 27.43 10.74 -22.78
C ALA A 414 28.13 10.40 -24.11
N GLU A 415 27.94 11.22 -25.15
CA GLU A 415 28.65 11.11 -26.42
C GLU A 415 30.15 11.38 -26.25
N ASN A 416 30.51 12.50 -25.62
CA ASN A 416 31.89 12.94 -25.45
C ASN A 416 32.73 11.99 -24.57
N GLU A 417 32.14 11.44 -23.51
CA GLU A 417 32.83 10.52 -22.59
C GLU A 417 32.78 9.04 -23.03
N GLY A 418 32.22 8.75 -24.22
CA GLY A 418 32.09 7.39 -24.72
C GLY A 418 31.22 6.50 -23.81
N ALA A 419 30.15 7.08 -23.27
CA ALA A 419 29.20 6.44 -22.37
C ALA A 419 28.10 5.67 -23.10
N ILE A 420 27.87 5.95 -24.40
CA ILE A 420 26.91 5.21 -25.23
C ILE A 420 27.44 3.79 -25.44
N ALA A 421 26.77 2.81 -24.83
CA ALA A 421 27.09 1.39 -24.94
C ALA A 421 26.59 0.80 -26.26
N LYS A 422 25.41 1.25 -26.73
CA LYS A 422 24.73 0.74 -27.93
C LYS A 422 23.64 1.71 -28.38
N GLU A 423 23.32 1.73 -29.66
CA GLU A 423 22.07 2.33 -30.16
C GLU A 423 21.06 1.25 -30.56
N ILE A 424 19.78 1.50 -30.29
CA ILE A 424 18.67 0.60 -30.64
C ILE A 424 17.55 1.37 -31.35
N GLU A 425 16.64 0.68 -32.04
CA GLU A 425 15.42 1.30 -32.55
C GLU A 425 14.45 1.58 -31.39
N ALA A 426 14.08 2.85 -31.18
CA ALA A 426 13.19 3.24 -30.08
C ALA A 426 11.86 2.50 -30.14
N LYS A 427 11.28 2.42 -31.35
CA LYS A 427 10.02 1.71 -31.62
C LYS A 427 10.10 0.22 -31.30
N LYS A 428 11.24 -0.42 -31.54
CA LYS A 428 11.44 -1.83 -31.19
C LYS A 428 11.42 -2.03 -29.68
N LEU A 429 12.15 -1.21 -28.92
CA LEU A 429 12.14 -1.28 -27.46
C LEU A 429 10.74 -1.03 -26.89
N PHE A 430 10.02 -0.04 -27.41
CA PHE A 430 8.65 0.25 -26.97
C PHE A 430 7.69 -0.91 -27.24
N ASN A 431 7.81 -1.56 -28.40
CA ASN A 431 7.03 -2.77 -28.69
C ASN A 431 7.38 -3.93 -27.74
N GLU A 432 8.65 -4.09 -27.37
CA GLU A 432 9.07 -5.09 -26.38
C GLU A 432 8.49 -4.79 -25.00
N ILE A 433 8.48 -3.52 -24.58
CA ILE A 433 7.84 -3.07 -23.33
C ILE A 433 6.35 -3.44 -23.32
N ALA A 434 5.63 -3.06 -24.39
CA ALA A 434 4.20 -3.33 -24.51
C ALA A 434 3.90 -4.85 -24.52
N TYR A 435 4.71 -5.63 -25.23
CA TYR A 435 4.57 -7.08 -25.28
C TYR A 435 4.81 -7.72 -23.92
N SER A 436 5.87 -7.33 -23.20
CA SER A 436 6.16 -7.84 -21.86
C SER A 436 5.05 -7.53 -20.86
N ALA A 437 4.51 -6.31 -20.92
CA ALA A 437 3.39 -5.89 -20.09
C ALA A 437 2.11 -6.69 -20.39
N TRP A 438 1.84 -6.99 -21.67
CA TRP A 438 0.75 -7.88 -22.06
C TRP A 438 0.97 -9.32 -21.56
N ASP A 439 2.19 -9.84 -21.64
CA ASP A 439 2.52 -11.22 -21.23
C ASP A 439 2.46 -11.41 -19.71
N SER A 440 2.97 -10.46 -18.92
CA SER A 440 3.19 -10.65 -17.48
C SER A 440 2.49 -9.64 -16.57
N GLY A 441 1.92 -8.56 -17.11
CA GLY A 441 1.46 -7.39 -16.35
C GLY A 441 2.56 -6.39 -16.00
N ASP A 442 3.81 -6.69 -16.32
CA ASP A 442 5.00 -5.87 -16.09
C ASP A 442 5.87 -5.78 -17.37
N PRO A 443 6.62 -4.68 -17.60
CA PRO A 443 6.72 -3.51 -16.74
C PRO A 443 5.60 -2.48 -16.97
N GLY A 444 5.29 -1.70 -15.93
CA GLY A 444 4.55 -0.45 -16.05
C GLY A 444 5.37 0.67 -16.70
N LEU A 445 4.77 1.85 -16.86
CA LEU A 445 5.45 3.06 -17.38
C LEU A 445 5.36 4.19 -16.36
N LEU A 446 6.47 4.88 -16.15
CA LEU A 446 6.54 6.13 -15.38
C LEU A 446 7.02 7.25 -16.28
N PHE A 447 6.18 8.26 -16.49
CA PHE A 447 6.52 9.42 -17.31
C PHE A 447 7.35 10.41 -16.50
N ILE A 448 8.67 10.23 -16.51
CA ILE A 448 9.63 10.94 -15.66
C ILE A 448 9.57 12.45 -15.88
N ASP A 449 9.46 12.89 -17.13
CA ASP A 449 9.36 14.32 -17.44
C ASP A 449 8.06 14.92 -16.91
N THR A 450 6.93 14.21 -17.04
CA THR A 450 5.64 14.69 -16.51
C THR A 450 5.66 14.77 -14.98
N ILE A 451 6.24 13.78 -14.30
CA ILE A 451 6.40 13.78 -12.84
C ILE A 451 7.21 14.99 -12.39
N ASN A 452 8.38 15.20 -13.01
CA ASN A 452 9.30 16.27 -12.60
C ASN A 452 8.81 17.66 -13.04
N ARG A 453 7.99 17.77 -14.10
CA ARG A 453 7.39 19.05 -14.49
C ARG A 453 6.28 19.51 -13.55
N ARG A 454 5.65 18.58 -12.82
CA ARG A 454 4.46 18.86 -11.99
C ARG A 454 4.68 18.84 -10.48
N HIS A 455 5.79 18.31 -9.99
CA HIS A 455 6.02 18.33 -8.54
C HIS A 455 6.45 19.72 -8.05
N SER A 456 5.86 20.15 -6.94
CA SER A 456 5.97 21.52 -6.43
C SER A 456 7.32 21.87 -5.79
N VAL A 457 8.18 20.86 -5.58
CA VAL A 457 9.48 20.99 -4.91
C VAL A 457 10.64 20.56 -5.81
N TRP A 458 10.52 20.85 -7.11
CA TRP A 458 11.52 20.48 -8.13
C TRP A 458 12.93 20.98 -7.86
N TYR A 459 13.08 22.10 -7.17
CA TYR A 459 14.39 22.64 -6.81
C TYR A 459 15.11 21.81 -5.72
N LEU A 460 14.41 20.92 -4.98
CA LEU A 460 15.04 20.03 -3.99
C LEU A 460 15.70 18.80 -4.63
N GLY A 461 15.21 18.35 -5.78
CA GLY A 461 15.73 17.16 -6.43
C GLY A 461 14.84 16.65 -7.54
N LYS A 462 15.29 15.59 -8.19
CA LYS A 462 14.56 14.87 -9.23
C LYS A 462 13.88 13.65 -8.63
N ILE A 463 12.60 13.46 -8.93
CA ILE A 463 11.88 12.24 -8.61
C ILE A 463 12.18 11.20 -9.68
N ASN A 464 12.76 10.06 -9.29
CA ASN A 464 13.13 8.96 -10.19
C ASN A 464 12.26 7.70 -10.02
N ALA A 465 11.56 7.58 -8.89
CA ALA A 465 10.79 6.38 -8.57
C ALA A 465 9.48 6.73 -7.86
N THR A 466 8.69 5.70 -7.63
CA THR A 466 7.43 5.76 -6.88
C THR A 466 7.37 4.61 -5.90
N ASN A 467 6.44 4.71 -4.94
CA ASN A 467 6.02 3.61 -4.10
C ASN A 467 5.56 2.35 -4.89
N PRO A 468 5.37 1.19 -4.23
CA PRO A 468 4.94 -0.07 -4.88
C PRO A 468 3.72 -0.02 -5.79
N CYS A 469 2.81 0.93 -5.58
CA CYS A 469 1.53 1.01 -6.27
C CYS A 469 1.53 2.01 -7.44
N GLY A 470 2.61 2.74 -7.70
CA GLY A 470 2.73 3.64 -8.86
C GLY A 470 2.09 5.02 -8.71
N GLU A 471 1.41 5.30 -7.59
CA GLU A 471 0.57 6.49 -7.38
C GLU A 471 1.25 7.62 -6.61
N VAL A 472 2.36 7.35 -5.93
CA VAL A 472 3.14 8.35 -5.18
C VAL A 472 4.57 8.41 -5.71
N PRO A 473 4.82 9.24 -6.74
CA PRO A 473 6.17 9.70 -7.08
C PRO A 473 6.70 10.54 -5.92
N ALA A 474 7.88 10.20 -5.41
CA ALA A 474 8.44 10.81 -4.22
C ALA A 474 9.96 10.96 -4.34
N LEU A 475 10.51 11.96 -3.66
CA LEU A 475 11.94 12.06 -3.44
C LEU A 475 12.41 10.91 -2.54
N TYR A 476 13.71 10.68 -2.51
CA TYR A 476 14.29 9.65 -1.66
C TYR A 476 14.03 9.96 -0.17
N TRP A 477 13.79 8.89 0.59
CA TRP A 477 13.43 8.88 2.01
C TRP A 477 12.04 9.39 2.35
N GLU A 478 11.29 9.97 1.41
CA GLU A 478 9.91 10.41 1.68
C GLU A 478 8.97 9.24 1.99
N SER A 479 8.02 9.50 2.89
CA SER A 479 7.00 8.54 3.31
C SER A 479 5.61 8.83 2.74
N CYS A 480 4.86 7.76 2.56
CA CYS A 480 3.53 7.80 1.94
C CYS A 480 2.43 7.82 3.02
N ASN A 481 1.95 9.03 3.32
CA ASN A 481 0.84 9.30 4.25
C ASN A 481 -0.47 9.42 3.48
N LEU A 482 -1.33 8.41 3.59
CA LEU A 482 -2.48 8.25 2.70
C LEU A 482 -3.79 8.13 3.47
N GLY A 483 -4.85 8.62 2.84
CA GLY A 483 -6.24 8.32 3.19
C GLY A 483 -7.16 8.49 2.00
N SER A 484 -8.39 8.04 2.13
CA SER A 484 -9.36 8.03 1.05
C SER A 484 -10.69 8.62 1.51
N ILE A 485 -11.24 9.51 0.68
CA ILE A 485 -12.58 10.07 0.86
C ILE A 485 -13.58 9.13 0.20
N ASN A 486 -14.66 8.81 0.91
CA ASN A 486 -15.75 8.02 0.37
C ASN A 486 -16.76 8.92 -0.34
N LEU A 487 -16.62 9.07 -1.65
CA LEU A 487 -17.47 9.95 -2.47
C LEU A 487 -18.96 9.59 -2.42
N GLU A 488 -19.30 8.32 -2.20
CA GLU A 488 -20.69 7.87 -2.05
C GLU A 488 -21.41 8.60 -0.91
N LYS A 489 -20.70 8.96 0.16
CA LYS A 489 -21.29 9.65 1.33
C LYS A 489 -21.65 11.10 1.07
N PHE A 490 -21.31 11.63 -0.10
CA PHE A 490 -21.58 13.01 -0.50
C PHE A 490 -22.55 13.09 -1.68
N VAL A 491 -23.25 12.00 -2.00
CA VAL A 491 -24.37 12.02 -2.96
C VAL A 491 -25.66 12.25 -2.17
N LYS A 492 -26.43 13.29 -2.52
CA LYS A 492 -27.72 13.61 -1.89
C LYS A 492 -28.81 13.86 -2.93
N GLU A 493 -30.07 13.76 -2.53
CA GLU A 493 -31.20 14.20 -3.34
C GLU A 493 -31.70 15.56 -2.87
N GLU A 494 -31.89 16.49 -3.81
CA GLU A 494 -32.40 17.83 -3.55
C GLU A 494 -33.39 18.20 -4.67
N ASN A 495 -34.62 18.55 -4.31
CA ASN A 495 -35.70 18.85 -5.26
C ASN A 495 -35.92 17.76 -6.33
N GLY A 496 -35.82 16.48 -5.93
CA GLY A 496 -35.96 15.33 -6.83
C GLY A 496 -34.80 15.13 -7.81
N LYS A 497 -33.66 15.82 -7.61
CA LYS A 497 -32.43 15.66 -8.40
C LYS A 497 -31.31 15.15 -7.51
N THR A 498 -30.56 14.17 -8.01
CA THR A 498 -29.30 13.74 -7.41
C THR A 498 -28.25 14.83 -7.62
N THR A 499 -27.61 15.26 -6.53
CA THR A 499 -26.57 16.28 -6.51
C THR A 499 -25.45 15.89 -5.53
N ILE A 500 -24.34 16.64 -5.56
CA ILE A 500 -23.21 16.44 -4.65
C ILE A 500 -23.35 17.40 -3.46
N ASP A 501 -23.15 16.88 -2.25
CA ASP A 501 -22.96 17.66 -1.04
C ASP A 501 -21.54 18.26 -1.02
N TRP A 502 -21.36 19.32 -1.80
CA TRP A 502 -20.08 20.02 -1.92
C TRP A 502 -19.58 20.59 -0.59
N VAL A 503 -20.51 21.02 0.28
CA VAL A 503 -20.17 21.60 1.58
C VAL A 503 -19.62 20.50 2.50
N GLY A 504 -20.36 19.39 2.66
CA GLY A 504 -19.91 18.27 3.48
C GLY A 504 -18.62 17.65 2.96
N LEU A 505 -18.43 17.59 1.64
CA LEU A 505 -17.20 17.11 1.02
C LEU A 505 -16.02 18.02 1.37
N ALA A 506 -16.17 19.34 1.19
CA ALA A 506 -15.12 20.30 1.50
C ALA A 506 -14.73 20.29 2.99
N GLU A 507 -15.70 20.20 3.90
CA GLU A 507 -15.45 20.04 5.34
C GLU A 507 -14.68 18.76 5.66
N THR A 508 -15.07 17.64 5.04
CA THR A 508 -14.39 16.35 5.26
C THR A 508 -12.97 16.38 4.72
N VAL A 509 -12.73 17.00 3.57
CA VAL A 509 -11.38 17.16 2.99
C VAL A 509 -10.48 17.98 3.91
N LYS A 510 -10.97 19.09 4.49
CA LYS A 510 -10.20 19.88 5.46
C LYS A 510 -9.79 19.05 6.69
N LEU A 511 -10.73 18.27 7.23
CA LEU A 511 -10.45 17.37 8.35
C LEU A 511 -9.48 16.26 7.97
N ALA A 512 -9.60 15.69 6.76
CA ALA A 512 -8.69 14.67 6.26
C ALA A 512 -7.25 15.20 6.08
N ILE A 513 -7.09 16.43 5.58
CA ILE A 513 -5.78 17.09 5.49
C ILE A 513 -5.16 17.23 6.88
N ARG A 514 -5.88 17.83 7.84
CA ARG A 514 -5.35 17.97 9.21
C ARG A 514 -5.08 16.63 9.88
N PHE A 515 -5.91 15.62 9.62
CA PHE A 515 -5.69 14.27 10.11
C PHE A 515 -4.38 13.67 9.58
N LEU A 516 -4.11 13.81 8.27
CA LEU A 516 -2.90 13.27 7.63
C LEU A 516 -1.66 14.10 7.97
N ASP A 517 -1.82 15.40 8.22
CA ASP A 517 -0.78 16.27 8.77
C ASP A 517 -0.34 15.78 10.16
N ASN A 518 -1.29 15.54 11.07
CA ASN A 518 -0.98 14.95 12.39
C ASN A 518 -0.40 13.53 12.30
N VAL A 519 -0.63 12.80 11.20
CA VAL A 519 0.01 11.49 11.00
C VAL A 519 1.53 11.65 10.88
N ILE A 520 2.03 12.73 10.26
CA ILE A 520 3.47 12.97 10.09
C ILE A 520 4.18 12.98 11.44
N ASP A 521 3.68 13.77 12.39
CA ASP A 521 4.27 13.90 13.74
C ASP A 521 3.96 12.72 14.67
N ALA A 522 2.83 12.04 14.48
CA ALA A 522 2.48 10.86 15.28
C ALA A 522 3.27 9.61 14.88
N ASN A 523 3.87 9.62 13.70
CA ASN A 523 4.50 8.44 13.13
C ASN A 523 5.83 8.12 13.81
N LYS A 524 6.07 6.83 14.06
CA LYS A 524 7.36 6.34 14.54
C LYS A 524 8.19 5.83 13.38
N TYR A 525 8.99 6.70 12.78
CA TYR A 525 9.78 6.34 11.61
C TYR A 525 10.81 5.24 11.92
N PRO A 526 10.98 4.25 11.02
CA PRO A 526 11.93 3.16 11.23
C PRO A 526 13.40 3.57 10.99
N ASP A 527 13.62 4.72 10.36
CA ASP A 527 14.92 5.30 10.05
C ASP A 527 14.84 6.84 10.14
N SER A 528 15.84 7.49 10.72
CA SER A 528 15.85 8.94 10.95
C SER A 528 15.85 9.75 9.66
N LYS A 529 16.38 9.19 8.57
CA LYS A 529 16.37 9.88 7.27
C LYS A 529 14.95 10.03 6.71
N ILE A 530 14.06 9.10 7.05
CA ILE A 530 12.65 9.16 6.66
C ILE A 530 11.92 10.23 7.47
N GLU A 531 12.26 10.35 8.77
CA GLU A 531 11.73 11.39 9.65
C GLU A 531 12.18 12.79 9.24
N GLU A 532 13.42 12.94 8.78
CA GLU A 532 13.92 14.23 8.30
C GLU A 532 13.31 14.64 6.95
N ALA A 533 13.05 13.65 6.07
CA ALA A 533 12.54 13.91 4.72
C ALA A 533 11.01 14.08 4.64
N THR A 534 10.25 13.56 5.62
CA THR A 534 8.78 13.65 5.66
C THR A 534 8.36 14.84 6.50
#